data_AF-A0A7C4PSJ0-F1
#
_entry.id   AF-A0A7C4PSJ0-F1
#
_cell.length_a   1.000
_cell.length_b   1.000
_cell.length_c   1.000
_cell.angle_alpha   90.00
_cell.angle_beta   90.00
_cell.angle_gamma   90.00
#
_symmetry.space_group_name_H-M   'P 1'
#
loop_
_entity.id
_entity.type
_entity.pdbx_description
1 polymer ?
#
loop_
_entity_poly.entity_id
_entity_poly.type
_entity_poly.pdbx_seq_one_letter_code
_entity_poly.pdbx_strand_id
1 'polypeptide(L)'
;MTLEKIRIFGNPNIGVYIFANNRIALIPPVNDTNVKKKIADNLNVDVIECRVAGTNLIGILVAGNDNGLLLPRIVKDKEFEELKSLGINVNILYTNFTALGNVILTNNKKAIVHPELHDRDIDVVKKVLGVSEVVRRSIGKFVTVGSVAVINDVGGLVHPDVSDEELQELSRVLNVQLDVGTVNFGVAFIKTGLVANNYGAVVGERTTGPEIMRIIKALNIGGS
;
A
#
# COMPACT_ATOMS: atom_id res chain seq x y z
N MET A 1 -13.84 -14.07 -6.09
CA MET A 1 -12.78 -14.53 -5.18
C MET A 1 -12.31 -13.32 -4.39
N THR A 2 -11.89 -13.50 -3.15
CA THR A 2 -11.43 -12.40 -2.27
C THR A 2 -9.92 -12.19 -2.35
N LEU A 3 -9.21 -13.10 -3.03
CA LEU A 3 -7.79 -13.02 -3.30
C LEU A 3 -7.46 -13.69 -4.63
N GLU A 4 -6.67 -13.02 -5.46
CA GLU A 4 -6.24 -13.52 -6.77
C GLU A 4 -4.74 -13.38 -6.98
N LYS A 5 -4.14 -14.36 -7.67
CA LYS A 5 -2.72 -14.32 -8.07
C LYS A 5 -2.55 -13.60 -9.41
N ILE A 6 -1.62 -12.65 -9.45
CA ILE A 6 -1.28 -11.92 -10.67
C ILE A 6 0.22 -11.75 -10.85
N ARG A 7 0.61 -11.34 -12.05
CA ARG A 7 1.96 -10.88 -12.40
C ARG A 7 1.83 -9.65 -13.29
N ILE A 8 2.77 -8.72 -13.17
CA ILE A 8 2.84 -7.54 -14.03
C ILE A 8 4.23 -7.52 -14.67
N PHE A 9 4.27 -7.36 -16.00
CA PHE A 9 5.51 -7.43 -16.79
C PHE A 9 6.35 -8.70 -16.54
N GLY A 10 5.69 -9.84 -16.29
CA GLY A 10 6.36 -11.10 -15.96
C GLY A 10 6.98 -11.16 -14.56
N ASN A 11 6.73 -10.15 -13.71
CA ASN A 11 7.29 -10.05 -12.36
C ASN A 11 6.20 -10.30 -11.28
N PRO A 12 6.46 -11.16 -10.27
CA PRO A 12 5.53 -11.40 -9.17
C PRO A 12 5.50 -10.27 -8.12
N ASN A 13 6.42 -9.31 -8.18
CA ASN A 13 6.49 -8.17 -7.23
C ASN A 13 5.49 -7.08 -7.62
N ILE A 14 4.20 -7.42 -7.56
CA ILE A 14 3.10 -6.62 -8.07
C ILE A 14 2.92 -5.29 -7.33
N GLY A 15 3.18 -5.23 -6.02
CA GLY A 15 2.98 -4.00 -5.23
C GLY A 15 4.10 -2.98 -5.40
N VAL A 16 5.11 -3.27 -6.23
CA VAL A 16 6.00 -2.25 -6.80
C VAL A 16 5.27 -1.39 -7.84
N TYR A 17 4.33 -2.00 -8.57
CA TYR A 17 3.63 -1.39 -9.70
C TYR A 17 2.26 -0.85 -9.33
N ILE A 18 1.61 -1.40 -8.31
CA ILE A 18 0.21 -1.10 -7.99
C ILE A 18 0.14 -0.33 -6.68
N PHE A 19 -0.66 0.73 -6.68
CA PHE A 19 -1.22 1.33 -5.47
C PHE A 19 -2.73 1.09 -5.46
N ALA A 20 -3.33 0.82 -4.31
CA ALA A 20 -4.79 0.71 -4.19
C ALA A 20 -5.29 1.22 -2.82
N ASN A 21 -6.50 1.78 -2.83
CA ASN A 21 -7.31 2.04 -1.65
C ASN A 21 -8.70 1.36 -1.84
N ASN A 22 -9.75 1.79 -1.13
CA ASN A 22 -11.10 1.21 -1.29
C ASN A 22 -11.89 1.78 -2.48
N ARG A 23 -11.31 2.70 -3.27
CA ARG A 23 -12.02 3.36 -4.38
C ARG A 23 -11.34 3.14 -5.72
N ILE A 24 -10.02 3.24 -5.73
CA ILE A 24 -9.21 3.19 -6.94
C ILE A 24 -8.01 2.27 -6.77
N ALA A 25 -7.56 1.73 -7.90
CA ALA A 25 -6.23 1.16 -8.05
C ALA A 25 -5.48 1.90 -9.16
N LEU A 26 -4.31 2.43 -8.83
CA LEU A 26 -3.38 3.02 -9.79
C LEU A 26 -2.41 1.94 -10.27
N ILE A 27 -2.34 1.75 -11.58
CA ILE A 27 -1.46 0.75 -12.21
C ILE A 27 -0.69 1.39 -13.38
N PRO A 28 0.46 0.81 -13.78
CA PRO A 28 1.11 1.27 -15.00
C PRO A 28 0.26 0.90 -16.22
N PRO A 29 0.44 1.57 -17.37
CA PRO A 29 -0.23 1.17 -18.60
C PRO A 29 0.11 -0.28 -18.95
N VAL A 30 -0.91 -1.14 -19.06
CA VAL A 30 -0.78 -2.56 -19.36
C VAL A 30 -1.76 -2.97 -20.45
N ASN A 31 -1.26 -3.73 -21.43
CA ASN A 31 -2.10 -4.25 -22.51
C ASN A 31 -2.98 -5.43 -22.05
N ASP A 32 -2.61 -6.09 -20.95
CA ASP A 32 -3.32 -7.26 -20.44
C ASP A 32 -4.60 -6.83 -19.71
N THR A 33 -5.75 -6.98 -20.38
CA THR A 33 -7.08 -6.66 -19.83
C THR A 33 -7.49 -7.62 -18.72
N ASN A 34 -6.97 -8.85 -18.68
CA ASN A 34 -7.26 -9.80 -17.61
C ASN A 34 -6.62 -9.35 -16.31
N VAL A 35 -5.41 -8.81 -16.34
CA VAL A 35 -4.77 -8.24 -15.13
C VAL A 35 -5.62 -7.10 -14.58
N LYS A 36 -6.08 -6.19 -15.43
CA LYS A 36 -6.95 -5.07 -15.01
C LYS A 36 -8.23 -5.57 -14.37
N LYS A 37 -8.90 -6.53 -15.02
CA LYS A 37 -10.13 -7.13 -14.50
C LYS A 37 -9.91 -7.81 -13.15
N LYS A 38 -8.84 -8.60 -13.01
CA LYS A 38 -8.52 -9.26 -11.73
C LYS A 38 -8.32 -8.26 -10.60
N ILE A 39 -7.64 -7.14 -10.86
CA ILE A 39 -7.44 -6.07 -9.88
C ILE A 39 -8.79 -5.43 -9.52
N ALA A 40 -9.57 -5.02 -10.53
CA ALA A 40 -10.88 -4.40 -10.33
C ALA A 40 -11.83 -5.30 -9.53
N ASP A 41 -11.97 -6.57 -9.92
CA ASP A 41 -12.94 -7.50 -9.34
C ASP A 41 -12.57 -7.91 -7.91
N ASN A 42 -11.27 -8.13 -7.62
CA ASN A 42 -10.84 -8.61 -6.28
C ASN A 42 -10.71 -7.47 -5.27
N LEU A 43 -10.32 -6.27 -5.72
CA LEU A 43 -10.23 -5.11 -4.84
C LEU A 43 -11.55 -4.32 -4.83
N ASN A 44 -12.49 -4.57 -5.74
CA ASN A 44 -13.73 -3.81 -5.89
C ASN A 44 -13.48 -2.30 -6.06
N VAL A 45 -12.67 -1.95 -7.06
CA VAL A 45 -12.22 -0.57 -7.33
C VAL A 45 -12.15 -0.24 -8.81
N ASP A 46 -12.18 1.06 -9.11
CA ASP A 46 -11.87 1.57 -10.44
C ASP A 46 -10.37 1.51 -10.71
N VAL A 47 -9.98 0.92 -11.85
CA VAL A 47 -8.58 0.79 -12.24
C VAL A 47 -8.18 1.95 -13.15
N ILE A 48 -7.16 2.70 -12.74
CA ILE A 48 -6.64 3.88 -13.46
C ILE A 48 -5.21 3.58 -13.90
N GLU A 49 -4.99 3.66 -15.22
CA GLU A 49 -3.65 3.53 -15.80
C GLU A 49 -2.94 4.89 -15.78
N CYS A 50 -1.78 4.96 -15.12
CA CYS A 50 -1.03 6.21 -14.99
C CYS A 50 0.48 5.96 -14.91
N ARG A 51 1.26 7.04 -14.89
CA ARG A 51 2.67 7.01 -14.51
C ARG A 51 2.92 8.04 -13.43
N VAL A 52 3.93 7.79 -12.61
CA VAL A 52 4.41 8.73 -11.60
C VAL A 52 5.90 8.92 -11.78
N ALA A 53 6.32 10.18 -11.90
CA ALA A 53 7.69 10.59 -12.21
C ALA A 53 8.22 9.98 -13.52
N GLY A 54 7.34 9.75 -14.51
CA GLY A 54 7.67 9.07 -15.76
C GLY A 54 7.98 7.58 -15.63
N THR A 55 7.70 6.95 -14.49
CA THR A 55 7.99 5.53 -14.23
C THR A 55 6.72 4.70 -14.07
N ASN A 56 6.90 3.37 -14.08
CA ASN A 56 5.84 2.41 -13.77
C ASN A 56 5.82 2.03 -12.26
N LEU A 57 6.64 2.67 -11.41
CA LEU A 57 6.87 2.27 -10.01
C LEU A 57 5.86 2.91 -9.05
N ILE A 58 4.58 2.87 -9.40
CA ILE A 58 3.52 3.62 -8.71
C ILE A 58 3.39 3.15 -7.25
N GLY A 59 3.44 1.85 -7.00
CA GLY A 59 3.37 1.31 -5.63
C GLY A 59 4.51 1.78 -4.73
N ILE A 60 5.69 2.06 -5.30
CA ILE A 60 6.83 2.62 -4.55
C ILE A 60 6.66 4.13 -4.32
N LEU A 61 6.20 4.85 -5.33
CA LEU A 61 6.22 6.31 -5.35
C LEU A 61 4.99 6.94 -4.67
N VAL A 62 3.85 6.24 -4.64
CA VAL A 62 2.58 6.75 -4.13
C VAL A 62 2.27 6.15 -2.76
N ALA A 63 1.81 7.01 -1.86
CA ALA A 63 1.17 6.63 -0.61
C ALA A 63 -0.19 7.32 -0.51
N GLY A 64 -1.18 6.68 0.10
CA GLY A 64 -2.53 7.22 0.11
C GLY A 64 -3.54 6.30 0.78
N ASN A 65 -4.73 6.85 1.01
CA ASN A 65 -5.90 6.12 1.46
C ASN A 65 -7.14 6.66 0.73
N ASP A 66 -8.36 6.46 1.23
CA ASP A 66 -9.58 6.90 0.55
C ASP A 66 -9.77 8.42 0.53
N ASN A 67 -9.10 9.13 1.43
CA ASN A 67 -9.23 10.58 1.59
C ASN A 67 -8.29 11.35 0.66
N GLY A 68 -7.15 10.78 0.29
CA GLY A 68 -6.21 11.43 -0.62
C GLY A 68 -4.95 10.63 -0.91
N LEU A 69 -4.21 11.10 -1.92
CA LEU A 69 -2.93 10.56 -2.35
C LEU A 69 -1.81 11.59 -2.18
N LEU A 70 -0.64 11.08 -1.80
CA LEU A 70 0.60 11.81 -1.72
C LEU A 70 1.51 11.37 -2.87
N LEU A 71 1.94 12.34 -3.66
CA LEU A 71 2.85 12.17 -4.79
C LEU A 71 4.22 12.76 -4.43
N PRO A 72 5.32 12.20 -4.95
CA PRO A 72 6.66 12.70 -4.64
C PRO A 72 6.93 14.00 -5.38
N ARG A 73 7.88 14.81 -4.86
CA ARG A 73 8.31 16.08 -5.49
C ARG A 73 8.80 15.97 -6.95
N ILE A 74 9.09 14.75 -7.41
CA ILE A 74 9.59 14.46 -8.76
C ILE A 74 8.46 14.07 -9.75
N VAL A 75 7.20 14.12 -9.31
CA VAL A 75 6.04 13.93 -10.21
C VAL A 75 6.02 15.01 -11.29
N LYS A 76 5.60 14.64 -12.50
CA LYS A 76 5.48 15.62 -13.60
C LYS A 76 4.16 16.37 -13.49
N ASP A 77 4.16 17.65 -13.85
CA ASP A 77 2.95 18.50 -13.82
C ASP A 77 1.77 17.87 -14.55
N LYS A 78 2.03 17.27 -15.73
CA LYS A 78 1.01 16.56 -16.50
C LYS A 78 0.40 15.38 -15.73
N GLU A 79 1.24 14.57 -15.07
CA GLU A 79 0.79 13.40 -14.30
C GLU A 79 -0.03 13.84 -13.07
N PHE A 80 0.37 14.94 -12.42
CA PHE A 80 -0.35 15.53 -11.30
C PHE A 80 -1.73 16.04 -11.72
N GLU A 81 -1.80 16.83 -12.80
CA GLU A 81 -3.06 17.38 -13.31
C GLU A 81 -4.00 16.30 -13.85
N GLU A 82 -3.47 15.24 -14.48
CA GLU A 82 -4.26 14.07 -14.90
C GLU A 82 -4.98 13.43 -13.71
N LEU A 83 -4.25 13.09 -12.62
CA LEU A 83 -4.87 12.49 -11.43
C LEU A 83 -5.87 13.43 -10.76
N LYS A 84 -5.56 14.73 -10.69
CA LYS A 84 -6.45 15.74 -10.12
C LYS A 84 -7.74 15.90 -10.94
N SER A 85 -7.65 15.81 -12.27
CA SER A 85 -8.81 15.90 -13.17
C SER A 85 -9.81 14.76 -12.99
N LEU A 86 -9.37 13.62 -12.44
CA LEU A 86 -10.21 12.48 -12.08
C LEU A 86 -10.98 12.70 -10.75
N GLY A 87 -10.88 13.89 -10.15
CA GLY A 87 -11.53 14.21 -8.87
C GLY A 87 -10.82 13.62 -7.66
N ILE A 88 -9.60 13.11 -7.84
CA ILE A 88 -8.81 12.53 -6.75
C ILE A 88 -8.15 13.67 -5.97
N ASN A 89 -8.29 13.67 -4.64
CA ASN A 89 -7.56 14.58 -3.77
C ASN A 89 -6.07 14.20 -3.76
N VAL A 90 -5.29 14.83 -4.61
CA VAL A 90 -3.85 14.60 -4.74
C VAL A 90 -3.06 15.80 -4.22
N ASN A 91 -1.95 15.53 -3.54
CA ASN A 91 -1.02 16.57 -3.11
C ASN A 91 0.43 16.10 -3.26
N ILE A 92 1.35 17.05 -3.48
CA ILE A 92 2.78 16.78 -3.58
C ILE A 92 3.38 16.92 -2.17
N LEU A 93 4.08 15.87 -1.71
CA LEU A 93 4.84 15.94 -0.46
C LEU A 93 6.27 16.39 -0.75
N TYR A 94 6.60 17.64 -0.39
CA TYR A 94 7.92 18.25 -0.59
C TYR A 94 8.94 17.83 0.48
N THR A 95 9.27 16.54 0.46
CA THR A 95 10.27 15.92 1.34
C THR A 95 11.47 15.39 0.53
N ASN A 96 12.54 15.00 1.23
CA ASN A 96 13.71 14.38 0.60
C ASN A 96 13.45 12.93 0.18
N PHE A 97 12.44 12.29 0.76
CA PHE A 97 11.98 10.95 0.37
C PHE A 97 11.16 10.99 -0.92
N THR A 98 11.56 10.21 -1.92
CA THR A 98 10.82 10.05 -3.17
C THR A 98 9.94 8.80 -3.18
N ALA A 99 10.37 7.74 -2.51
CA ALA A 99 9.64 6.49 -2.41
C ALA A 99 8.58 6.57 -1.30
N LEU A 100 7.57 7.43 -1.46
CA LEU A 100 6.56 7.69 -0.42
C LEU A 100 5.84 6.41 0.02
N GLY A 101 5.56 5.50 -0.92
CA GLY A 101 4.97 4.20 -0.65
C GLY A 101 5.85 3.27 0.20
N ASN A 102 7.16 3.52 0.29
CA ASN A 102 8.05 2.77 1.19
C ASN A 102 8.10 3.39 2.59
N VAL A 103 7.92 4.70 2.71
CA VAL A 103 8.13 5.44 3.97
C VAL A 103 6.84 5.83 4.69
N ILE A 104 5.68 5.58 4.09
CA ILE A 104 4.36 5.84 4.66
C ILE A 104 3.53 4.55 4.59
N LEU A 105 3.03 4.12 5.74
CA LEU A 105 2.04 3.07 5.91
C LEU A 105 0.77 3.70 6.49
N THR A 106 -0.37 3.51 5.84
CA THR A 106 -1.61 4.17 6.26
C THR A 106 -2.83 3.28 6.00
N ASN A 107 -3.82 3.41 6.87
CA ASN A 107 -5.21 3.06 6.58
C ASN A 107 -6.04 4.36 6.56
N ASN A 108 -7.37 4.29 6.65
CA ASN A 108 -8.21 5.50 6.69
C ASN A 108 -8.25 6.22 8.04
N LYS A 109 -7.62 5.65 9.09
CA LYS A 109 -7.75 6.11 10.48
C LYS A 109 -6.44 6.66 11.04
N LYS A 110 -5.33 6.01 10.72
CA LYS A 110 -3.99 6.16 11.33
C LYS A 110 -2.90 5.95 10.27
N ALA A 111 -1.74 6.55 10.51
CA ALA A 111 -0.55 6.32 9.69
C ALA A 111 0.69 6.11 10.55
N ILE A 112 1.62 5.29 10.05
CA ILE A 112 2.99 5.19 10.52
C ILE A 112 3.91 5.69 9.40
N VAL A 113 4.88 6.51 9.77
CA VAL A 113 5.83 7.12 8.83
C VAL A 113 7.27 6.88 9.26
N HIS A 114 8.19 7.03 8.31
CA HIS A 114 9.62 6.96 8.54
C HIS A 114 10.06 7.85 9.73
N PRO A 115 10.96 7.37 10.62
CA PRO A 115 11.34 8.10 11.83
C PRO A 115 11.89 9.52 11.60
N GLU A 116 12.57 9.71 10.47
CA GLU A 116 13.20 10.98 10.11
C GLU A 116 12.30 11.95 9.31
N LEU A 117 11.02 11.61 9.09
CA LEU A 117 10.12 12.51 8.36
C LEU A 117 9.84 13.76 9.20
N HIS A 118 10.05 14.97 8.66
CA HIS A 118 9.95 16.24 9.40
C HIS A 118 8.52 16.59 9.84
N ASP A 119 8.36 17.42 10.90
CA ASP A 119 7.03 17.76 11.46
C ASP A 119 6.11 18.39 10.41
N ARG A 120 6.67 19.31 9.62
CA ARG A 120 5.94 19.95 8.51
C ARG A 120 5.40 18.94 7.49
N ASP A 121 6.14 17.87 7.24
CA ASP A 121 5.77 16.84 6.26
C ASP A 121 4.66 15.96 6.86
N ILE A 122 4.75 15.67 8.17
CA ILE A 122 3.70 14.97 8.93
C ILE A 122 2.37 15.74 8.92
N ASP A 123 2.41 17.06 9.07
CA ASP A 123 1.19 17.89 9.01
C ASP A 123 0.48 17.77 7.65
N VAL A 124 1.27 17.73 6.56
CA VAL A 124 0.74 17.51 5.20
C VAL A 124 0.15 16.10 5.08
N VAL A 125 0.86 15.08 5.55
CA VAL A 125 0.38 13.68 5.56
C VAL A 125 -0.95 13.59 6.31
N LYS A 126 -1.01 14.13 7.52
CA LYS A 126 -2.22 14.11 8.37
C LYS A 126 -3.40 14.79 7.68
N LYS A 127 -3.17 15.97 7.09
CA LYS A 127 -4.21 16.75 6.41
C LYS A 127 -4.73 16.07 5.15
N VAL A 128 -3.85 15.59 4.28
CA VAL A 128 -4.23 15.00 2.98
C VAL A 128 -4.89 13.65 3.17
N LEU A 129 -4.36 12.81 4.06
CA LEU A 129 -4.87 11.47 4.32
C LEU A 129 -6.06 11.48 5.29
N GLY A 130 -6.40 12.61 5.91
CA GLY A 130 -7.53 12.72 6.84
C GLY A 130 -7.42 11.79 8.06
N VAL A 131 -6.20 11.41 8.46
CA VAL A 131 -5.97 10.48 9.57
C VAL A 131 -5.91 11.23 10.91
N SER A 132 -6.39 10.59 11.97
CA SER A 132 -6.42 11.20 13.31
C SER A 132 -5.03 11.38 13.91
N GLU A 133 -4.09 10.51 13.53
CA GLU A 133 -2.76 10.43 14.11
C GLU A 133 -1.75 9.87 13.09
N VAL A 134 -0.54 10.42 13.14
CA VAL A 134 0.61 10.00 12.34
C VAL A 134 1.78 9.77 13.29
N VAL A 135 2.31 8.56 13.33
CA VAL A 135 3.38 8.17 14.27
C VAL A 135 4.69 7.92 13.53
N ARG A 136 5.79 8.51 14.00
CA ARG A 136 7.15 8.19 13.54
C ARG A 136 7.60 6.89 14.16
N ARG A 137 7.91 5.87 13.35
CA ARG A 137 8.36 4.57 13.88
C ARG A 137 9.11 3.75 12.83
N SER A 138 9.90 2.78 13.29
CA SER A 138 10.31 1.62 12.51
C SER A 138 9.35 0.45 12.76
N ILE A 139 9.36 -0.54 11.86
CA ILE A 139 8.67 -1.83 12.03
C ILE A 139 9.71 -2.93 11.88
N GLY A 140 9.95 -3.74 12.91
CA GLY A 140 10.91 -4.85 12.83
C GLY A 140 12.33 -4.39 12.49
N LYS A 141 12.75 -3.25 13.05
CA LYS A 141 14.03 -2.53 12.74
C LYS A 141 14.11 -1.88 11.35
N PHE A 142 13.06 -1.98 10.52
CA PHE A 142 13.03 -1.32 9.21
C PHE A 142 12.38 0.06 9.29
N VAL A 143 13.06 1.06 8.75
CA VAL A 143 12.54 2.44 8.64
C VAL A 143 11.60 2.63 7.44
N THR A 144 11.68 1.74 6.45
CA THR A 144 10.76 1.70 5.30
C THR A 144 9.48 0.96 5.66
N VAL A 145 8.70 1.55 6.55
CA VAL A 145 7.49 0.97 7.14
C VAL A 145 6.45 0.51 6.11
N GLY A 146 6.31 1.23 5.00
CA GLY A 146 5.39 0.87 3.91
C GLY A 146 5.90 -0.32 3.09
N SER A 147 7.19 -0.63 3.09
CA SER A 147 7.73 -1.78 2.36
C SER A 147 7.52 -3.11 3.09
N VAL A 148 7.46 -3.06 4.42
CA VAL A 148 7.48 -4.24 5.31
C VAL A 148 6.11 -4.56 5.92
N ALA A 149 5.07 -3.83 5.52
CA ALA A 149 3.71 -4.03 6.00
C ALA A 149 2.69 -3.67 4.93
N VAL A 150 1.55 -4.37 4.94
CA VAL A 150 0.34 -4.00 4.21
C VAL A 150 -0.83 -4.10 5.17
N ILE A 151 -1.64 -3.04 5.26
CA ILE A 151 -2.76 -2.94 6.19
C ILE A 151 -4.02 -2.45 5.45
N ASN A 152 -5.18 -2.77 6.01
CA ASN A 152 -6.46 -2.15 5.65
C ASN A 152 -7.09 -1.54 6.92
N ASP A 153 -8.39 -1.26 6.94
CA ASP A 153 -9.05 -0.62 8.10
C ASP A 153 -9.36 -1.58 9.25
N VAL A 154 -9.16 -2.88 9.08
CA VAL A 154 -9.53 -3.92 10.06
C VAL A 154 -8.36 -4.83 10.43
N GLY A 155 -7.41 -5.03 9.52
CA GLY A 155 -6.36 -6.03 9.60
C GLY A 155 -5.07 -5.62 8.90
N GLY A 156 -4.04 -6.46 8.98
CA GLY A 156 -2.76 -6.21 8.33
C GLY A 156 -1.76 -7.34 8.49
N LEU A 157 -0.86 -7.45 7.51
CA LEU A 157 0.28 -8.35 7.52
C LEU A 157 1.57 -7.55 7.61
N VAL A 158 2.46 -7.91 8.54
CA VAL A 158 3.76 -7.28 8.74
C VAL A 158 4.91 -8.28 8.60
N HIS A 159 6.13 -7.77 8.54
CA HIS A 159 7.37 -8.55 8.44
C HIS A 159 7.42 -9.71 9.45
N PRO A 160 7.93 -10.90 9.04
CA PRO A 160 7.95 -12.11 9.88
C PRO A 160 8.75 -11.95 11.19
N ASP A 161 9.78 -11.09 11.18
CA ASP A 161 10.67 -10.89 12.34
C ASP A 161 10.17 -9.86 13.37
N VAL A 162 8.96 -9.29 13.18
CA VAL A 162 8.35 -8.41 14.20
C VAL A 162 8.03 -9.26 15.44
N SER A 163 8.47 -8.81 16.62
CA SER A 163 8.20 -9.53 17.87
C SER A 163 6.72 -9.45 18.25
N ASP A 164 6.23 -10.40 19.06
CA ASP A 164 4.84 -10.37 19.54
C ASP A 164 4.51 -9.09 20.32
N GLU A 165 5.47 -8.56 21.08
CA GLU A 165 5.33 -7.30 21.80
C GLU A 165 5.19 -6.11 20.84
N GLU A 166 6.07 -6.00 19.84
CA GLU A 166 6.00 -4.94 18.83
C GLU A 166 4.72 -5.07 18.00
N LEU A 167 4.30 -6.29 17.66
CA LEU A 167 3.07 -6.56 16.91
C LEU A 167 1.84 -6.04 17.67
N GLN A 168 1.75 -6.29 18.98
CA GLN A 168 0.66 -5.79 19.82
C GLN A 168 0.66 -4.26 19.92
N GLU A 169 1.84 -3.64 20.02
CA GLU A 169 1.95 -2.19 20.03
C GLU A 169 1.52 -1.57 18.70
N LEU A 170 1.99 -2.12 17.57
CA LEU A 170 1.60 -1.68 16.23
C LEU A 170 0.09 -1.82 16.01
N SER A 171 -0.49 -2.93 16.48
CA SER A 171 -1.93 -3.18 16.42
C SER A 171 -2.72 -2.10 17.17
N ARG A 172 -2.27 -1.69 18.36
CA ARG A 172 -2.87 -0.58 19.13
C ARG A 172 -2.73 0.76 18.42
N VAL A 173 -1.54 1.06 17.88
CA VAL A 173 -1.27 2.33 17.17
C VAL A 173 -2.12 2.48 15.92
N LEU A 174 -2.22 1.43 15.11
CA LEU A 174 -2.96 1.44 13.85
C LEU A 174 -4.47 1.17 14.03
N ASN A 175 -4.86 0.70 15.22
CA ASN A 175 -6.22 0.29 15.56
C ASN A 175 -6.78 -0.79 14.61
N VAL A 176 -5.97 -1.81 14.36
CA VAL A 176 -6.28 -2.96 13.49
C VAL A 176 -5.63 -4.22 14.04
N GLN A 177 -6.16 -5.40 13.70
CA GLN A 177 -5.47 -6.65 14.02
C GLN A 177 -4.26 -6.82 13.10
N LEU A 178 -3.15 -7.31 13.63
CA LEU A 178 -1.95 -7.56 12.83
C LEU A 178 -1.50 -9.00 13.00
N ASP A 179 -0.93 -9.54 11.93
CA ASP A 179 -0.25 -10.82 11.95
C ASP A 179 1.06 -10.72 11.18
N VAL A 180 1.97 -11.68 11.41
CA VAL A 180 3.26 -11.75 10.71
C VAL A 180 3.22 -12.79 9.60
N GLY A 181 3.94 -12.56 8.50
CA GLY A 181 4.04 -13.55 7.42
C GLY A 181 4.92 -13.13 6.27
N THR A 182 4.81 -13.84 5.16
CA THR A 182 5.60 -13.61 3.94
C THR A 182 4.72 -13.65 2.70
N VAL A 183 5.29 -13.20 1.58
CA VAL A 183 4.66 -13.25 0.25
C VAL A 183 5.63 -13.89 -0.74
N ASN A 184 5.17 -14.25 -1.93
CA ASN A 184 6.06 -14.64 -3.04
C ASN A 184 7.11 -15.71 -2.70
N PHE A 185 6.75 -16.74 -1.93
CA PHE A 185 7.66 -17.82 -1.53
C PHE A 185 8.75 -17.33 -0.56
N GLY A 186 8.33 -16.77 0.57
CA GLY A 186 9.22 -16.41 1.68
C GLY A 186 9.78 -15.00 1.65
N VAL A 187 9.31 -14.13 0.75
CA VAL A 187 9.73 -12.72 0.72
C VAL A 187 9.09 -11.97 1.88
N ALA A 188 9.94 -11.37 2.72
CA ALA A 188 9.56 -10.66 3.93
C ALA A 188 9.13 -9.20 3.71
N PHE A 189 9.47 -8.61 2.55
CA PHE A 189 9.03 -7.28 2.14
C PHE A 189 7.60 -7.35 1.61
N ILE A 190 6.65 -7.37 2.53
CA ILE A 190 5.22 -7.66 2.31
C ILE A 190 4.65 -6.91 1.11
N LYS A 191 4.87 -5.59 1.04
CA LYS A 191 4.32 -4.75 -0.03
C LYS A 191 4.78 -5.15 -1.42
N THR A 192 5.92 -5.79 -1.58
CA THR A 192 6.38 -6.21 -2.92
C THR A 192 5.40 -7.19 -3.57
N GLY A 193 4.82 -8.10 -2.79
CA GLY A 193 3.99 -9.19 -3.30
C GLY A 193 2.51 -9.11 -2.94
N LEU A 194 2.08 -8.08 -2.20
CA LEU A 194 0.71 -7.96 -1.71
C LEU A 194 0.19 -6.54 -1.90
N VAL A 195 -1.03 -6.44 -2.42
CA VAL A 195 -1.83 -5.21 -2.47
C VAL A 195 -3.21 -5.58 -1.96
N ALA A 196 -3.71 -4.80 -1.00
CA ALA A 196 -4.98 -5.10 -0.36
C ALA A 196 -5.73 -3.82 0.01
N ASN A 197 -7.03 -3.97 0.17
CA ASN A 197 -7.91 -2.96 0.73
C ASN A 197 -8.94 -3.66 1.66
N ASN A 198 -10.06 -3.01 1.97
CA ASN A 198 -11.08 -3.59 2.84
C ASN A 198 -11.90 -4.70 2.17
N TYR A 199 -11.92 -4.78 0.84
CA TYR A 199 -12.76 -5.71 0.08
C TYR A 199 -12.02 -7.00 -0.29
N GLY A 200 -10.71 -6.91 -0.55
CA GLY A 200 -9.92 -8.07 -0.91
C GLY A 200 -8.45 -7.76 -1.11
N ALA A 201 -7.77 -8.69 -1.78
CA ALA A 201 -6.35 -8.60 -2.07
C ALA A 201 -6.00 -9.14 -3.46
N VAL A 202 -4.88 -8.68 -3.98
CA VAL A 202 -4.15 -9.36 -5.06
C VAL A 202 -2.74 -9.66 -4.57
N VAL A 203 -2.23 -10.82 -4.97
CA VAL A 203 -0.89 -11.28 -4.58
C VAL A 203 -0.05 -11.65 -5.79
N GLY A 204 1.26 -11.62 -5.63
CA GLY A 204 2.18 -12.10 -6.66
C GLY A 204 2.01 -13.59 -6.93
N GLU A 205 2.21 -13.98 -8.19
CA GLU A 205 2.04 -15.35 -8.71
C GLU A 205 2.75 -16.44 -7.87
N ARG A 206 3.90 -16.08 -7.27
CA ARG A 206 4.73 -17.01 -6.48
C ARG A 206 4.25 -17.20 -5.03
N THR A 207 3.25 -16.46 -4.57
CA THR A 207 2.73 -16.58 -3.21
C THR A 207 2.11 -17.97 -2.99
N THR A 208 2.49 -18.65 -1.93
CA THR A 208 2.13 -20.04 -1.65
C THR A 208 0.74 -20.16 -1.00
N GLY A 209 0.17 -21.37 -0.98
CA GLY A 209 -1.10 -21.64 -0.30
C GLY A 209 -1.09 -21.24 1.19
N PRO A 210 -0.08 -21.66 1.98
CA PRO A 210 0.03 -21.24 3.39
C PRO A 210 0.13 -19.71 3.55
N GLU A 211 0.91 -19.03 2.71
CA GLU A 211 1.01 -17.55 2.72
C GLU A 211 -0.36 -16.91 2.43
N ILE A 212 -1.09 -17.41 1.43
CA ILE A 212 -2.44 -16.92 1.10
C ILE A 212 -3.39 -17.06 2.28
N MET A 213 -3.41 -18.22 2.95
CA MET A 213 -4.27 -18.44 4.12
C MET A 213 -3.93 -17.47 5.26
N ARG A 214 -2.65 -17.18 5.45
CA ARG A 214 -2.18 -16.20 6.43
C ARG A 214 -2.61 -14.79 6.07
N ILE A 215 -2.45 -14.39 4.81
CA ILE A 215 -2.87 -13.06 4.29
C ILE A 215 -4.37 -12.84 4.48
N ILE A 216 -5.19 -13.82 4.09
CA ILE A 216 -6.66 -13.77 4.23
C ILE A 216 -7.05 -13.56 5.69
N LYS A 217 -6.46 -14.35 6.59
CA LYS A 217 -6.71 -14.23 8.03
C LYS A 217 -6.27 -12.87 8.59
N ALA A 218 -5.05 -12.44 8.25
CA ALA A 218 -4.44 -11.22 8.79
C ALA A 218 -5.19 -9.95 8.35
N LEU A 219 -5.64 -9.90 7.09
CA LEU A 219 -6.38 -8.77 6.53
C LEU A 219 -7.89 -8.83 6.81
N ASN A 220 -8.38 -9.94 7.38
CA ASN A 220 -9.80 -10.20 7.61
C ASN A 220 -10.65 -10.00 6.34
N ILE A 221 -10.18 -10.56 5.21
CA ILE A 221 -10.87 -10.48 3.92
C ILE A 221 -11.54 -11.83 3.61
N GLY A 222 -12.79 -11.81 3.15
CA GLY A 222 -13.53 -13.04 2.82
C GLY A 222 -14.19 -13.78 3.99
N GLY A 223 -14.25 -13.15 5.17
CA GLY A 223 -15.20 -13.52 6.22
C GLY A 223 -16.50 -12.75 6.05
N SER A 224 -17.44 -13.31 5.29
CA SER A 224 -18.85 -12.90 5.28
C SER A 224 -19.70 -14.08 5.75
#